data_AF-A0AAN9XLV4-F1
#
_entry.id   AF-A0AAN9XLV4-F1
#
_cell.length_a   1.000
_cell.length_b   1.000
_cell.length_c   1.000
_cell.angle_alpha   90.00
_cell.angle_beta   90.00
_cell.angle_gamma   90.00
#
_symmetry.space_group_name_H-M   'P 1'
#
loop_
_entity.id
_entity.type
_entity.pdbx_description
1 polymer ?
#
loop_
_entity_poly.entity_id
_entity_poly.type
_entity_poly.pdbx_seq_one_letter_code
_entity_poly.pdbx_strand_id
1 'polypeptide(L)'
;MRIMLSTTEGSFVQPAIPRFDGHYDHWSMLMENFLRSKEYWDLIEPGYVIPASGTVQTEAQQKKQDEMRLKDLKVKNYLFQAIDRTVLDTILKKDTSKEIWDAMKKKFEGNARVKRSHLQALRREFEVLEMKSVEVAIEEEEEDREEEEVEQPSTRRL
;
A
#
# COMPACT_ATOMS: atom_id res chain seq x y z
N MET A 1 44.88 16.73 31.21
CA MET A 1 44.23 16.48 29.91
C MET A 1 42.91 15.77 30.20
N ARG A 2 41.76 16.42 29.98
CA ARG A 2 40.42 15.90 30.31
C ARG A 2 39.79 15.46 29.00
N ILE A 3 39.61 14.15 28.82
CA ILE A 3 38.97 13.59 27.62
C ILE A 3 37.46 13.84 27.78
N MET A 4 36.90 14.72 26.95
CA MET A 4 35.45 14.84 26.80
C MET A 4 35.00 13.73 25.84
N LEU A 5 34.37 12.69 26.39
CA LEU A 5 33.61 11.75 25.59
C LEU A 5 32.36 12.50 25.11
N SER A 6 32.31 12.87 23.84
CA SER A 6 31.07 13.33 23.22
C SER A 6 30.17 12.11 23.03
N THR A 7 29.20 11.94 23.92
CA THR A 7 28.05 11.08 23.67
C THR A 7 27.33 11.65 22.46
N THR A 8 27.47 11.00 21.31
CA THR A 8 26.55 11.18 20.19
C THR A 8 25.21 10.63 20.63
N GLU A 9 24.34 11.49 21.14
CA GLU A 9 22.93 11.17 21.30
C GLU A 9 22.41 10.73 19.94
N GLY A 10 22.11 9.43 19.82
CA GLY A 10 21.53 8.88 18.61
C GLY A 10 20.28 9.68 18.27
N SER A 11 20.30 10.31 17.08
CA SER A 11 19.14 11.01 16.53
C SER A 11 17.93 10.09 16.60
N PHE A 12 17.04 10.34 17.56
CA PHE A 12 15.77 9.65 17.64
C PHE A 12 14.90 10.22 16.51
N VAL A 13 15.06 9.65 15.32
CA VAL A 13 14.25 10.02 14.16
C VAL A 13 12.81 9.71 14.53
N GLN A 14 11.96 10.74 14.58
CA GLN A 14 10.54 10.51 14.84
C GLN A 14 9.99 9.59 13.75
N PRO A 15 9.21 8.54 14.13
CA PRO A 15 8.58 7.67 13.15
C PRO A 15 7.77 8.51 12.17
N ALA A 16 8.13 8.45 10.89
CA ALA A 16 7.39 9.15 9.85
C ALA A 16 6.00 8.51 9.69
N ILE A 17 4.99 9.33 9.39
CA ILE A 17 3.63 8.85 9.13
C ILE A 17 3.67 7.98 7.86
N PRO A 18 3.31 6.69 7.93
CA PRO A 18 3.34 5.81 6.76
C PRO A 18 2.35 6.28 5.69
N ARG A 19 2.87 6.63 4.51
CA ARG A 19 2.06 7.03 3.36
C ARG A 19 1.46 5.80 2.69
N PHE A 20 0.18 5.89 2.31
CA PHE A 20 -0.51 4.85 1.58
C PHE A 20 -0.13 4.90 0.09
N ASP A 21 0.34 3.77 -0.42
CA ASP A 21 0.82 3.58 -1.80
C ASP A 21 -0.06 2.62 -2.61
N GLY A 22 -1.18 2.16 -2.04
CA GLY A 22 -2.04 1.12 -2.61
C GLY A 22 -1.83 -0.28 -2.02
N HIS A 23 -0.74 -0.54 -1.31
CA HIS A 23 -0.49 -1.81 -0.62
C HIS A 23 -1.09 -1.80 0.78
N TYR A 24 -2.38 -2.16 0.87
CA TYR A 24 -3.11 -2.12 2.13
C TYR A 24 -2.44 -2.92 3.25
N ASP A 25 -2.13 -4.20 3.05
CA ASP A 25 -1.60 -5.07 4.11
C ASP A 25 -0.28 -4.54 4.71
N HIS A 26 0.58 -3.98 3.85
CA HIS A 26 1.84 -3.39 4.29
C HIS A 26 1.61 -2.06 5.02
N TRP A 27 0.80 -1.17 4.43
CA TRP A 27 0.47 0.12 5.03
C TRP A 27 -0.25 -0.04 6.37
N SER A 28 -1.23 -0.96 6.46
CA SER A 28 -2.00 -1.18 7.69
C SER A 28 -1.11 -1.69 8.81
N MET A 29 -0.16 -2.59 8.51
CA MET A 29 0.84 -3.06 9.48
C MET A 29 1.69 -1.91 10.02
N LEU A 30 2.20 -1.04 9.13
CA LEU A 30 3.02 0.10 9.54
C LEU A 30 2.23 1.15 10.32
N MET A 31 1.02 1.49 9.85
CA MET A 31 0.15 2.47 10.46
C MET A 31 -0.36 1.99 11.83
N GLU A 32 -0.73 0.72 11.95
CA GLU A 32 -1.09 0.11 13.24
C GLU A 32 0.06 0.23 14.24
N ASN A 33 1.28 -0.16 13.86
CA ASN A 33 2.44 -0.04 14.73
C ASN A 33 2.71 1.43 15.13
N PHE A 34 2.59 2.35 14.18
CA PHE A 34 2.71 3.79 14.44
C PHE A 34 1.69 4.26 15.49
N LEU A 35 0.41 3.89 15.35
CA LEU A 35 -0.64 4.28 16.28
C LEU A 35 -0.49 3.60 17.66
N ARG A 36 -0.06 2.34 17.70
CA ARG A 36 0.24 1.63 18.96
C ARG A 36 1.39 2.28 19.72
N SER A 37 2.45 2.72 19.02
CA SER A 37 3.57 3.44 19.64
C SER A 37 3.17 4.79 20.25
N LYS A 38 2.03 5.35 19.83
CA LYS A 38 1.45 6.59 20.34
C LYS A 38 0.29 6.37 21.31
N GLU A 39 -0.01 5.11 21.67
CA GLU A 39 -1.14 4.71 22.52
C GLU A 39 -2.52 5.15 21.98
N TYR A 40 -2.66 5.18 20.65
CA TYR A 40 -3.87 5.65 19.96
C TYR A 40 -4.70 4.53 19.31
N TRP A 41 -4.23 3.28 19.35
CA TRP A 41 -4.91 2.15 18.71
C TRP A 41 -6.34 1.92 19.23
N ASP A 42 -6.60 2.24 20.50
CA ASP A 42 -7.94 2.11 21.12
C ASP A 42 -9.00 3.03 20.47
N LEU A 43 -8.60 3.99 19.63
CA LEU A 43 -9.52 4.82 18.85
C LEU A 43 -9.95 4.17 17.54
N ILE A 44 -9.29 3.07 17.14
CA ILE A 44 -9.55 2.34 15.89
C ILE A 44 -10.37 1.06 16.14
N GLU A 45 -9.95 0.17 17.04
CA GLU A 45 -10.64 -1.10 17.27
C GLU A 45 -11.90 -0.98 18.16
N PRO A 46 -11.82 -0.44 19.39
CA PRO A 46 -13.00 -0.08 20.17
C PRO A 46 -13.82 1.02 19.50
N GLY A 47 -13.13 1.99 18.90
CA GLY A 47 -13.72 3.21 18.37
C GLY A 47 -14.01 4.25 19.45
N TYR A 48 -14.01 5.52 19.06
CA TYR A 48 -14.55 6.59 19.89
C TYR A 48 -16.08 6.56 19.81
N VAL A 49 -16.73 6.20 20.93
CA VAL A 49 -18.19 6.27 21.04
C VAL A 49 -18.58 7.70 21.37
N ILE A 50 -19.23 8.37 20.42
CA ILE A 50 -19.84 9.68 20.66
C ILE A 50 -21.01 9.46 21.63
N PRO A 51 -21.07 10.20 22.75
CA PRO A 51 -22.15 10.05 23.71
C PRO A 51 -23.46 10.55 23.11
N ALA A 52 -24.56 9.87 23.42
CA ALA A 52 -25.88 10.32 23.01
C ALA A 52 -26.17 11.73 23.57
N SER A 53 -26.62 12.64 22.69
CA SER A 53 -27.05 13.98 23.10
C SER A 53 -28.15 13.89 24.15
N GLY A 54 -27.96 14.57 25.29
CA GLY A 54 -28.93 14.62 26.40
C GLY A 54 -28.58 13.76 27.62
N THR A 55 -27.44 13.07 27.63
CA THR A 55 -26.94 12.41 28.84
C THR A 55 -26.39 13.43 29.83
N VAL A 56 -26.91 13.44 31.07
CA VAL A 56 -26.32 14.23 32.15
C VAL A 56 -24.99 13.60 32.51
N GLN A 57 -23.91 14.31 32.22
CA GLN A 57 -22.56 13.86 32.51
C GLN A 57 -21.99 14.62 33.70
N THR A 58 -21.24 13.89 34.52
CA THR A 58 -20.39 14.53 35.53
C THR A 58 -19.23 15.27 34.85
N GLU A 59 -18.67 16.29 35.50
CA GLU A 59 -17.52 17.03 34.97
C GLU A 59 -16.34 16.12 34.61
N ALA A 60 -16.12 15.06 35.40
CA ALA A 60 -15.08 14.06 35.14
C ALA A 60 -15.34 13.25 33.85
N GLN A 61 -16.60 12.94 33.54
CA GLN A 61 -16.98 12.25 32.30
C GLN A 61 -16.81 13.18 31.08
N GLN A 62 -17.22 14.44 31.21
CA GLN A 62 -17.07 15.44 30.16
C GLN A 62 -15.58 15.64 29.81
N LYS A 63 -14.73 15.84 30.82
CA LYS A 63 -13.28 15.99 30.61
C LYS A 63 -12.67 14.78 29.91
N LYS A 64 -13.04 13.56 30.33
CA LYS A 64 -12.56 12.33 29.68
C LYS A 64 -12.99 12.24 28.22
N GLN A 65 -14.20 12.69 27.88
CA GLN A 65 -14.67 12.71 26.49
C GLN A 65 -13.96 13.73 25.63
N ASP A 66 -13.69 14.92 26.16
CA ASP A 66 -12.93 15.94 25.45
C ASP A 66 -11.50 15.47 25.16
N GLU A 67 -10.88 14.78 26.13
CA GLU A 67 -9.58 14.13 25.94
C GLU A 67 -9.62 13.05 24.84
N MET A 68 -10.64 12.18 24.84
CA MET A 68 -10.80 11.16 23.79
C MET A 68 -11.06 11.79 22.42
N ARG A 69 -11.91 12.82 22.34
CA ARG A 69 -12.19 13.57 21.11
C ARG A 69 -10.93 14.22 20.56
N LEU A 70 -10.10 14.80 21.43
CA LEU A 70 -8.83 15.39 21.01
C LEU A 70 -7.87 14.33 20.47
N LYS A 71 -7.79 13.15 21.10
CA LYS A 71 -6.97 12.06 20.58
C LYS A 71 -7.50 11.53 19.24
N ASP A 72 -8.82 11.39 19.08
CA ASP A 72 -9.44 11.02 17.79
C ASP A 72 -9.06 12.01 16.68
N LEU A 73 -9.16 13.32 16.94
CA LEU A 73 -8.73 14.34 15.97
C LEU A 73 -7.26 14.21 15.56
N LYS A 74 -6.36 13.82 16.49
CA LYS A 74 -4.96 13.56 16.16
C LYS A 74 -4.79 12.35 15.24
N VAL A 75 -5.50 11.26 15.50
CA VAL A 75 -5.46 10.07 14.66
C VAL A 75 -6.04 10.36 13.28
N LYS A 76 -7.17 11.09 13.18
CA LYS A 76 -7.71 11.56 11.91
C LYS A 76 -6.67 12.35 11.10
N ASN A 77 -5.96 13.28 11.75
CA ASN A 77 -4.91 14.05 11.10
C ASN A 77 -3.76 13.17 10.59
N TYR A 78 -3.40 12.08 11.29
CA TYR A 78 -2.42 11.13 10.79
C TYR A 78 -2.95 10.34 9.59
N LEU A 79 -4.20 9.88 9.63
CA LEU A 79 -4.80 9.15 8.52
C LEU A 79 -4.94 10.04 7.26
N PHE A 80 -5.32 11.31 7.41
CA PHE A 80 -5.34 12.27 6.30
C PHE A 80 -3.95 12.56 5.74
N GLN A 81 -2.92 12.62 6.61
CA GLN A 81 -1.53 12.70 6.20
C GLN A 81 -0.96 11.39 5.66
N ALA A 82 -1.67 10.28 5.78
CA ALA A 82 -1.25 9.01 5.22
C ALA A 82 -1.77 8.83 3.79
N ILE A 83 -2.98 9.31 3.51
CA ILE A 83 -3.65 9.12 2.21
C ILE A 83 -3.50 10.36 1.31
N ASP A 84 -3.78 10.18 0.02
CA ASP A 84 -3.86 11.28 -0.93
C ASP A 84 -5.31 11.76 -1.10
N ARG A 85 -5.49 12.83 -1.88
CA ARG A 85 -6.82 13.39 -2.13
C ARG A 85 -7.75 12.37 -2.83
N THR A 86 -7.21 11.58 -3.76
CA THR A 86 -8.01 10.64 -4.54
C THR A 86 -8.62 9.55 -3.67
N VAL A 87 -7.86 9.04 -2.70
CA VAL A 87 -8.34 8.07 -1.71
C VAL A 87 -9.32 8.75 -0.74
N LEU A 88 -8.98 9.94 -0.26
CA LEU A 88 -9.83 10.69 0.68
C LEU A 88 -11.24 10.96 0.13
N ASP A 89 -11.35 11.35 -1.14
CA ASP A 89 -12.63 11.65 -1.81
C ASP A 89 -13.54 10.42 -1.90
N THR A 90 -12.99 9.20 -1.81
CA THR A 90 -13.80 7.96 -1.85
C THR A 90 -14.37 7.53 -0.50
N ILE A 91 -13.88 8.09 0.60
CA ILE A 91 -14.36 7.75 1.93
C ILE A 91 -15.62 8.60 2.19
N LEU A 92 -16.75 7.99 2.49
CA LEU A 92 -18.01 8.74 2.68
C LEU A 92 -18.10 9.33 4.10
N LYS A 93 -17.95 8.49 5.12
CA LYS A 93 -17.98 8.89 6.53
C LYS A 93 -16.58 9.08 7.09
N LYS A 94 -16.35 10.22 7.75
CA LYS A 94 -15.04 10.63 8.28
C LYS A 94 -15.20 11.35 9.62
N ASP A 95 -16.25 11.04 10.37
CA ASP A 95 -16.54 11.73 11.63
C ASP A 95 -15.56 11.25 12.71
N THR A 96 -15.22 9.96 12.69
CA THR A 96 -14.20 9.35 13.57
C THR A 96 -13.03 8.74 12.81
N SER A 97 -11.91 8.53 13.50
CA SER A 97 -10.73 7.81 12.95
C SER A 97 -11.07 6.39 12.55
N LYS A 98 -11.91 5.72 13.34
CA LYS A 98 -12.39 4.36 13.08
C LYS A 98 -13.10 4.27 11.73
N GLU A 99 -14.00 5.19 11.43
CA GLU A 99 -14.73 5.19 10.15
C GLU A 99 -13.78 5.34 8.95
N ILE A 100 -12.75 6.17 9.07
CA ILE A 100 -11.72 6.34 8.03
C ILE A 100 -10.94 5.03 7.85
N TRP A 101 -10.50 4.42 8.95
CA TRP A 101 -9.77 3.15 8.94
C TRP A 101 -10.60 2.01 8.35
N ASP A 102 -11.85 1.85 8.79
CA ASP A 102 -12.76 0.80 8.32
C ASP A 102 -13.10 0.99 6.83
N ALA A 103 -13.25 2.24 6.36
CA ALA A 103 -13.44 2.53 4.95
C ALA A 103 -12.22 2.15 4.10
N MET A 104 -11.00 2.44 4.60
CA MET A 104 -9.75 2.03 3.97
C MET A 104 -9.65 0.51 3.89
N LYS A 105 -9.91 -0.17 5.01
CA LYS A 105 -9.96 -1.64 5.09
C LYS A 105 -10.91 -2.20 4.04
N LYS A 106 -12.17 -1.79 4.08
CA LYS A 106 -13.21 -2.26 3.15
C LYS A 106 -12.84 -2.07 1.68
N LYS A 107 -12.17 -0.97 1.33
CA LYS A 107 -11.87 -0.65 -0.07
C LYS A 107 -10.63 -1.36 -0.61
N PHE A 108 -9.62 -1.58 0.23
CA PHE A 108 -8.29 -2.00 -0.22
C PHE A 108 -7.81 -3.34 0.32
N GLU A 109 -8.40 -3.84 1.41
CA GLU A 109 -8.13 -5.20 1.91
C GLU A 109 -8.47 -6.22 0.83
N GLY A 110 -7.52 -7.13 0.54
CA GLY A 110 -7.65 -8.13 -0.53
C GLY A 110 -7.55 -7.60 -1.97
N ASN A 111 -7.90 -6.33 -2.22
CA ASN A 111 -7.84 -5.70 -3.55
C ASN A 111 -6.39 -5.61 -4.07
N ALA A 112 -5.44 -5.26 -3.21
CA ALA A 112 -4.02 -5.19 -3.58
C ALA A 112 -3.47 -6.56 -4.04
N ARG A 113 -3.87 -7.65 -3.37
CA ARG A 113 -3.47 -9.02 -3.73
C ARG A 113 -4.06 -9.43 -5.08
N VAL A 114 -5.33 -9.14 -5.31
CA VAL A 114 -6.02 -9.44 -6.58
C VAL A 114 -5.39 -8.65 -7.73
N LYS A 115 -5.17 -7.35 -7.57
CA LYS A 115 -4.51 -6.51 -8.59
C LYS A 115 -3.09 -6.97 -8.92
N ARG A 116 -2.29 -7.34 -7.91
CA ARG A 116 -0.93 -7.86 -8.11
C ARG A 116 -0.94 -9.19 -8.87
N SER A 117 -1.85 -10.10 -8.51
CA SER A 117 -2.02 -11.36 -9.23
C SER A 117 -2.39 -11.12 -10.70
N HIS A 118 -3.27 -10.15 -10.96
CA HIS A 118 -3.66 -9.78 -12.33
C HIS A 118 -2.49 -9.18 -13.12
N LEU A 119 -1.73 -8.26 -12.51
CA LEU A 119 -0.52 -7.69 -13.11
C LEU A 119 0.55 -8.74 -13.43
N GLN A 120 0.73 -9.71 -12.54
CA GLN A 120 1.70 -10.77 -12.75
C GLN A 120 1.25 -11.75 -13.84
N ALA A 121 -0.06 -12.05 -13.93
CA ALA A 121 -0.61 -12.82 -15.04
C ALA A 121 -0.37 -12.10 -16.38
N LEU A 122 -0.67 -10.81 -16.45
CA LEU A 122 -0.48 -10.01 -17.67
C LEU A 122 1.00 -9.92 -18.10
N ARG A 123 1.93 -9.82 -17.14
CA ARG A 123 3.38 -9.85 -17.42
C ARG A 123 3.81 -11.20 -18.00
N ARG A 124 3.31 -12.30 -17.45
CA ARG A 124 3.60 -13.65 -17.98
C ARG A 124 3.01 -13.83 -19.37
N GLU A 125 1.80 -13.35 -19.61
CA GLU A 125 1.18 -13.38 -20.94
C GLU A 125 2.02 -12.60 -21.96
N PHE A 126 2.57 -11.45 -21.57
CA PHE A 126 3.46 -10.67 -22.41
C PHE A 126 4.78 -11.41 -22.71
N GLU A 127 5.44 -11.98 -21.70
CA GLU A 127 6.67 -12.79 -21.89
C GLU A 127 6.43 -13.98 -22.82
N VAL A 128 5.30 -14.69 -22.68
CA VAL A 128 4.94 -15.83 -23.54
C VAL A 128 4.68 -15.38 -24.98
N LEU A 129 4.07 -14.22 -25.19
CA LEU A 129 3.86 -13.66 -26.53
C LEU A 129 5.20 -13.29 -27.18
N GLU A 130 6.11 -12.66 -26.44
CA GLU A 130 7.47 -12.37 -26.95
C GLU A 130 8.19 -13.65 -27.33
N MET A 131 8.20 -14.67 -26.46
CA MET A 131 8.83 -15.96 -26.76
C MET A 131 8.28 -16.59 -28.03
N LYS A 132 6.95 -16.66 -28.19
CA LYS A 132 6.32 -17.22 -29.40
C LYS A 132 6.65 -16.43 -30.66
N SER A 133 6.73 -15.10 -30.57
CA SER A 133 7.10 -14.28 -31.73
C SER A 133 8.54 -14.51 -32.17
N VAL A 134 9.43 -14.76 -31.21
CA VAL A 134 10.83 -15.10 -31.50
C VAL A 134 10.94 -16.51 -32.07
N GLU A 135 10.20 -17.48 -31.54
CA GLU A 135 10.15 -18.86 -32.07
C GLU A 135 9.70 -18.88 -33.54
N VAL A 136 8.61 -18.17 -33.87
CA VAL A 136 8.11 -18.10 -35.27
C VAL A 136 9.14 -17.47 -36.20
N ALA A 137 9.84 -16.41 -35.78
CA ALA A 137 10.87 -15.79 -36.60
C ALA A 137 12.08 -16.71 -36.86
N ILE A 138 12.39 -17.59 -35.91
CA ILE A 138 13.47 -18.58 -36.08
C ILE A 138 13.00 -19.70 -37.02
N GLU A 139 11.75 -20.16 -36.89
CA GLU A 139 11.17 -21.17 -37.77
C GLU A 139 11.08 -20.67 -39.23
N GLU A 140 10.69 -19.40 -39.44
CA GLU A 140 10.68 -18.77 -40.77
C GLU A 140 12.10 -18.63 -41.36
N GLU A 141 13.10 -18.23 -40.56
CA GLU A 141 14.49 -18.15 -41.03
C GLU A 141 15.14 -19.53 -41.30
N GLU A 142 14.71 -20.59 -40.60
CA GLU A 142 15.15 -21.95 -40.86
C GLU A 142 14.49 -22.53 -42.12
N GLU A 143 13.20 -22.29 -42.33
CA GLU A 143 12.48 -22.70 -43.55
C GLU A 143 13.04 -22.00 -44.81
N ASP A 144 13.30 -20.68 -44.74
CA ASP A 144 13.93 -19.92 -45.82
C ASP A 144 15.35 -20.45 -46.18
N ARG A 145 16.12 -20.93 -45.19
CA ARG A 145 17.44 -21.55 -45.42
C ARG A 145 17.36 -22.92 -46.07
N GLU A 146 16.39 -23.74 -45.66
CA GLU A 146 16.19 -25.07 -46.23
C GLU A 146 15.70 -24.97 -47.70
N GLU A 147 14.86 -24.00 -48.03
CA GLU A 147 14.42 -23.76 -49.42
C GLU A 147 15.57 -23.28 -50.34
N GLU A 148 16.46 -22.40 -49.87
CA GLU A 148 17.59 -21.91 -50.65
C GLU A 148 18.65 -23.02 -50.93
N GLU A 149 18.79 -23.99 -50.02
CA GLU A 149 19.68 -25.15 -50.19
C GLU A 149 19.11 -26.17 -51.21
N VAL A 150 17.79 -26.34 -51.26
CA VAL A 150 17.09 -27.24 -52.19
C VAL A 150 17.05 -26.69 -53.63
N GLU A 151 17.19 -25.38 -53.85
CA GLU A 151 17.19 -24.76 -55.19
C GLU A 151 18.58 -24.78 -55.88
N GLN A 152 19.67 -25.00 -55.13
CA GLN A 152 21.05 -25.05 -55.67
C GLN A 152 21.64 -26.43 -56.11
N PRO A 153 20.93 -27.56 -56.26
CA PRO A 153 21.57 -28.85 -56.54
C PRO A 153 21.74 -29.12 -58.03
N SER A 154 22.29 -28.20 -58.85
CA SER A 154 22.76 -28.60 -60.20
C SER A 154 23.61 -27.56 -60.94
N THR A 155 24.86 -27.33 -60.49
CA THR A 155 25.91 -26.86 -61.42
C THR A 155 27.28 -27.38 -61.01
N ARG A 156 27.48 -28.71 -61.01
CA ARG A 156 28.83 -29.27 -61.20
C ARG A 156 28.81 -30.73 -61.64
N ARG A 157 28.34 -30.97 -62.87
CA ARG A 157 28.91 -32.03 -63.71
C ARG A 157 29.48 -31.36 -64.94
N LEU A 158 30.80 -31.36 -65.04
CA LEU A 158 31.61 -31.87 -66.15
C LEU A 158 33.09 -31.69 -65.77
#